data_AF-A0A397ZDV5-F1
#
_entry.id   AF-A0A397ZDV5-F1
#
_cell.length_a   1.000
_cell.length_b   1.000
_cell.length_c   1.000
_cell.angle_alpha   90.00
_cell.angle_beta   90.00
_cell.angle_gamma   90.00
#
_symmetry.space_group_name_H-M   'P 1'
#
loop_
_entity.id
_entity.type
_entity.pdbx_description
1 polymer ?
#
loop_
_entity_poly.entity_id
_entity_poly.type
_entity_poly.pdbx_seq_one_letter_code
_entity_poly.pdbx_strand_id
1 'polypeptide(L)'
;MDRFFSPDFNSPTITPSNLSDSFPSVNSQAITRPPISPEKMESLRAVEKIVNYSFANKSLLEEALTHTSCVDFPSYERLEFVGDSAVGLALTNYLYLTYPNAEPHELSQLRAANVSTEKFARVALKHGLYRLLRRNAPSLDEKVTEFSEAVCKEDDSVYYGGLVKAPKVLADLLESVAGAVYIDVNFDLQRFWVIFRGLLEPIFTLDDLQQQPQPISMLFQLCHKHNKRLAIRYLKEGKRIIAGVYLDDELFASGSAENKDTAKLLAAKEALGKFSECTPIAMVIDEGSVEVEVEDAKRKLYEICSKKKWPKPIYSVEEERGSANEKRFVCSARIKIPSEESPLYMKGDEESKKKKAENSSAYHMIIALRKSNYL
;
A
#
# COMPACT_ATOMS: atom_id res chain seq x y z
N MET A 1 5.38 -33.63 32.46
CA MET A 1 6.78 -33.26 32.75
C MET A 1 7.64 -33.79 31.62
N ASP A 2 8.07 -32.85 30.79
CA ASP A 2 9.36 -32.76 30.10
C ASP A 2 9.77 -33.87 29.13
N ARG A 3 9.43 -33.68 27.85
CA ARG A 3 10.28 -34.07 26.71
C ARG A 3 9.96 -33.23 25.47
N PHE A 4 10.31 -31.94 25.44
CA PHE A 4 10.49 -31.18 24.19
C PHE A 4 11.30 -29.91 24.45
N PHE A 5 12.57 -30.03 24.83
CA PHE A 5 13.58 -28.99 24.60
C PHE A 5 14.93 -29.69 24.47
N SER A 6 15.40 -29.85 23.22
CA SER A 6 16.83 -29.95 22.95
C SER A 6 17.33 -28.55 22.63
N PRO A 7 18.20 -27.95 23.45
CA PRO A 7 18.83 -26.67 23.15
C PRO A 7 20.24 -26.94 22.62
N ASP A 8 20.39 -27.26 21.34
CA ASP A 8 21.71 -27.29 20.69
C ASP A 8 21.56 -26.85 19.22
N PHE A 9 21.10 -25.62 19.01
CA PHE A 9 21.40 -24.87 17.78
C PHE A 9 22.66 -24.06 18.04
N ASN A 10 23.81 -24.71 17.93
CA ASN A 10 25.10 -24.03 17.89
C ASN A 10 25.34 -23.52 16.45
N SER A 11 24.53 -22.56 16.01
CA SER A 11 24.78 -21.85 14.75
C SER A 11 25.99 -20.93 14.94
N PRO A 12 27.00 -20.98 14.05
CA PRO A 12 28.16 -20.11 14.17
C PRO A 12 27.71 -18.64 14.15
N THR A 13 28.35 -17.81 14.98
CA THR A 13 28.11 -16.37 14.97
C THR A 13 28.46 -15.82 13.59
N ILE A 14 27.43 -15.41 12.83
CA ILE A 14 27.60 -14.81 11.52
C ILE A 14 28.19 -13.41 11.72
N THR A 15 29.43 -13.23 11.27
CA THR A 15 30.13 -11.94 11.23
C THR A 15 30.19 -11.44 9.79
N PRO A 16 30.34 -10.12 9.55
CA PRO A 16 30.47 -9.54 8.20
C PRO A 16 31.53 -10.24 7.33
N SER A 17 32.57 -10.80 7.95
CA SER A 17 33.67 -11.51 7.30
C SER A 17 33.36 -12.95 6.88
N ASN A 18 32.30 -13.59 7.40
CA ASN A 18 31.99 -15.01 7.17
C ASN A 18 30.73 -15.24 6.32
N LEU A 19 30.25 -14.21 5.61
CA LEU A 19 28.99 -14.21 4.86
C LEU A 19 29.08 -14.77 3.42
N SER A 20 30.27 -15.16 2.94
CA SER A 20 30.48 -15.47 1.52
C SER A 20 30.09 -16.88 1.07
N ASP A 21 29.90 -17.84 1.99
CA ASP A 21 30.04 -19.26 1.62
C ASP A 21 28.73 -20.05 1.43
N SER A 22 27.56 -19.38 1.42
CA SER A 22 26.26 -20.08 1.42
C SER A 22 25.30 -19.74 0.27
N PHE A 23 25.69 -18.88 -0.69
CA PHE A 23 24.85 -18.58 -1.84
C PHE A 23 25.22 -19.45 -3.06
N PRO A 24 24.25 -20.01 -3.79
CA PRO A 24 24.52 -20.70 -5.04
C PRO A 24 25.28 -19.77 -5.97
N SER A 25 26.49 -20.17 -6.37
CA SER A 25 27.27 -19.44 -7.38
C SER A 25 26.47 -19.37 -8.68
N VAL A 26 26.48 -18.20 -9.33
CA VAL A 26 25.87 -18.01 -10.65
C VAL A 26 26.50 -19.02 -11.60
N ASN A 27 25.76 -20.08 -11.92
CA ASN A 27 26.22 -21.07 -12.87
C ASN A 27 26.08 -20.44 -14.25
N SER A 28 27.16 -19.83 -14.74
CA SER A 28 27.28 -19.34 -16.11
C SER A 28 27.34 -20.53 -17.06
N GLN A 29 26.24 -21.26 -17.22
CA GLN A 29 26.08 -22.12 -18.37
C GLN A 29 25.98 -21.21 -19.57
N ALA A 30 27.09 -21.10 -20.30
CA ALA A 30 27.14 -20.52 -21.63
C ALA A 30 26.29 -21.41 -22.55
N ILE A 31 24.98 -21.17 -22.54
CA ILE A 31 24.10 -21.63 -23.61
C ILE A 31 24.65 -20.93 -24.85
N THR A 32 25.19 -21.68 -25.80
CA THR A 32 25.66 -21.16 -27.08
C THR A 32 24.45 -20.62 -27.83
N ARG A 33 24.16 -19.33 -27.63
CA ARG A 33 23.06 -18.63 -28.26
C ARG A 33 23.50 -18.17 -29.65
N PRO A 34 22.62 -18.22 -30.67
CA PRO A 34 22.95 -17.74 -32.01
C PRO A 34 23.35 -16.26 -31.98
N PRO A 35 24.19 -15.80 -32.93
CA PRO A 35 24.64 -14.42 -33.00
C PRO A 35 23.46 -13.44 -33.11
N ILE A 36 23.54 -12.34 -32.35
CA ILE A 36 22.52 -11.29 -32.30
C ILE A 36 22.41 -10.62 -33.67
N SER A 37 21.21 -10.57 -34.25
CA SER A 37 20.97 -9.89 -35.53
C SER A 37 21.11 -8.36 -35.40
N PRO A 38 21.40 -7.63 -36.50
CA PRO A 38 21.59 -6.17 -36.46
C PRO A 38 20.40 -5.40 -35.90
N GLU A 39 19.17 -5.77 -36.28
CA GLU A 39 17.93 -5.15 -35.76
C GLU A 39 17.77 -5.37 -34.25
N LYS A 40 18.12 -6.57 -33.76
CA LYS A 40 18.11 -6.86 -32.32
C LYS A 40 19.13 -5.99 -31.58
N MET A 41 20.31 -5.78 -32.16
CA MET A 41 21.35 -4.95 -31.55
C MET A 41 20.90 -3.50 -31.38
N GLU A 42 20.13 -2.97 -32.32
CA GLU A 42 19.58 -1.62 -32.23
C GLU A 42 18.53 -1.51 -31.11
N SER A 43 17.62 -2.48 -31.00
CA SER A 43 16.65 -2.52 -29.88
C SER A 43 17.33 -2.61 -28.52
N LEU A 44 18.40 -3.41 -28.40
CA LEU A 44 19.17 -3.50 -27.15
C LEU A 44 19.84 -2.17 -26.80
N ARG A 45 20.46 -1.50 -27.78
CA ARG A 45 21.06 -0.16 -27.60
C ARG A 45 20.02 0.89 -27.21
N ALA A 46 18.82 0.81 -27.77
CA ALA A 46 17.73 1.70 -27.41
C ALA A 46 17.37 1.55 -25.93
N VAL A 47 17.27 0.32 -25.41
CA VAL A 47 17.01 0.10 -23.97
C VAL A 47 18.21 0.51 -23.11
N GLU A 48 19.45 0.22 -23.51
CA GLU A 48 20.66 0.71 -22.82
C GLU A 48 20.64 2.24 -22.67
N LYS A 49 20.17 2.97 -23.69
CA LYS A 49 20.01 4.42 -23.66
C LYS A 49 18.86 4.87 -22.76
N ILE A 50 17.73 4.18 -22.77
CA ILE A 50 16.58 4.47 -21.89
C ILE A 50 16.97 4.27 -20.42
N VAL A 51 17.67 3.18 -20.11
CA VAL A 51 18.13 2.84 -18.77
C VAL A 51 19.35 3.67 -18.35
N ASN A 52 20.04 4.29 -19.32
CA ASN A 52 21.32 4.95 -19.15
C ASN A 52 22.39 4.03 -18.53
N TYR A 53 22.43 2.78 -19.01
CA TYR A 53 23.32 1.73 -18.53
C TYR A 53 23.74 0.82 -19.69
N SER A 54 25.04 0.51 -19.76
CA SER A 54 25.59 -0.44 -20.74
C SER A 54 25.78 -1.80 -20.07
N PHE A 55 25.12 -2.83 -20.59
CA PHE A 55 25.17 -4.16 -19.98
C PHE A 55 26.50 -4.85 -20.25
N ALA A 56 27.09 -5.44 -19.22
CA ALA A 56 28.22 -6.35 -19.39
C ALA A 56 27.76 -7.63 -20.10
N ASN A 57 26.61 -8.16 -19.73
CA ASN A 57 25.97 -9.29 -20.38
C ASN A 57 24.67 -8.91 -21.10
N LYS A 58 24.79 -8.62 -22.41
CA LYS A 58 23.63 -8.28 -23.27
C LYS A 58 22.61 -9.43 -23.42
N SER A 59 22.96 -10.67 -23.08
CA SER A 59 22.01 -11.78 -23.13
C SER A 59 20.90 -11.66 -22.07
N LEU A 60 21.18 -10.99 -20.95
CA LEU A 60 20.18 -10.68 -19.92
C LEU A 60 19.12 -9.73 -20.47
N LEU A 61 19.57 -8.70 -21.19
CA LEU A 61 18.67 -7.74 -21.81
C LEU A 61 17.86 -8.36 -22.96
N GLU A 62 18.46 -9.26 -23.75
CA GLU A 62 17.69 -10.01 -24.76
C GLU A 62 16.58 -10.86 -24.14
N GLU A 63 16.88 -11.54 -23.03
CA GLU A 63 15.90 -12.36 -22.29
C GLU A 63 14.80 -11.48 -21.69
N ALA A 64 15.16 -10.32 -21.10
CA ALA A 64 14.20 -9.36 -20.54
C ALA A 64 13.21 -8.82 -21.60
N LEU A 65 13.66 -8.68 -22.85
CA LEU A 65 12.85 -8.17 -23.96
C LEU A 65 12.18 -9.30 -24.78
N THR A 66 12.02 -10.50 -24.22
CA THR A 66 11.40 -11.63 -24.91
C THR A 66 10.15 -12.13 -24.18
N HIS A 67 8.98 -11.94 -24.82
CA HIS A 67 7.71 -12.42 -24.29
C HIS A 67 7.54 -13.93 -24.45
N THR A 68 6.77 -14.56 -23.55
CA THR A 68 6.49 -16.01 -23.50
C THR A 68 5.89 -16.59 -24.78
N SER A 69 5.26 -15.75 -25.61
CA SER A 69 4.77 -16.15 -26.95
C SER A 69 5.89 -16.59 -27.90
N CYS A 70 7.14 -16.22 -27.63
CA CYS A 70 8.30 -16.56 -28.44
C CYS A 70 8.95 -17.85 -27.92
N VAL A 71 8.30 -18.98 -28.18
CA VAL A 71 8.63 -20.31 -27.60
C VAL A 71 10.07 -20.80 -27.83
N ASP A 72 10.75 -20.30 -28.86
CA ASP A 72 12.12 -20.71 -29.20
C ASP A 72 13.21 -20.03 -28.35
N PHE A 73 12.83 -19.12 -27.45
CA PHE A 73 13.76 -18.30 -26.66
C PHE A 73 13.39 -18.30 -25.17
N PRO A 74 14.37 -18.15 -24.27
CA PRO A 74 14.09 -17.89 -22.85
C PRO A 74 13.20 -16.65 -22.69
N SER A 75 12.10 -16.80 -21.94
CA SER A 75 11.17 -15.71 -21.64
C SER A 75 11.69 -14.83 -20.51
N TYR A 76 11.15 -13.62 -20.43
CA TYR A 76 11.50 -12.66 -19.39
C TYR A 76 11.07 -13.08 -17.97
N GLU A 77 10.24 -14.11 -17.78
CA GLU A 77 9.53 -14.40 -16.53
C GLU A 77 10.46 -14.64 -15.33
N ARG A 78 11.63 -15.25 -15.57
CA ARG A 78 12.64 -15.44 -14.51
C ARG A 78 13.28 -14.13 -14.07
N LEU A 79 13.45 -13.20 -15.01
CA LEU A 79 13.97 -11.87 -14.72
C LEU A 79 12.89 -10.99 -14.08
N GLU A 80 11.63 -11.08 -14.52
CA GLU A 80 10.47 -10.46 -13.86
C GLU A 80 10.44 -10.83 -12.38
N PHE A 81 10.52 -12.13 -12.07
CA PHE A 81 10.49 -12.63 -10.69
C PHE A 81 11.58 -12.01 -9.80
N VAL A 82 12.81 -11.93 -10.31
CA VAL A 82 13.94 -11.31 -9.58
C VAL A 82 13.76 -9.79 -9.49
N GLY A 83 13.31 -9.17 -10.57
CA GLY A 83 13.13 -7.74 -10.70
C GLY A 83 12.07 -7.15 -9.79
N ASP A 84 10.90 -7.80 -9.66
CA ASP A 84 9.83 -7.40 -8.73
C ASP A 84 10.37 -7.26 -7.30
N SER A 85 11.10 -8.28 -6.83
CA SER A 85 11.73 -8.27 -5.51
C SER A 85 12.80 -7.19 -5.38
N ALA A 86 13.65 -7.01 -6.40
CA ALA A 86 14.73 -6.03 -6.39
C ALA A 86 14.22 -4.59 -6.37
N VAL A 87 13.28 -4.24 -7.26
CA VAL A 87 12.66 -2.91 -7.32
C VAL A 87 11.91 -2.63 -6.02
N GLY A 88 11.12 -3.60 -5.54
CA GLY A 88 10.36 -3.47 -4.31
C GLY A 88 11.24 -3.18 -3.09
N LEU A 89 12.36 -3.89 -2.95
CA LEU A 89 13.31 -3.68 -1.85
C LEU A 89 14.08 -2.37 -2.01
N ALA A 90 14.57 -2.06 -3.20
CA ALA A 90 15.32 -0.83 -3.46
C ALA A 90 14.49 0.42 -3.19
N LEU A 91 13.23 0.45 -3.66
CA LEU A 91 12.31 1.54 -3.36
C LEU A 91 11.99 1.58 -1.86
N THR A 92 11.70 0.44 -1.22
CA THR A 92 11.41 0.42 0.22
C THR A 92 12.55 1.02 1.04
N ASN A 93 13.80 0.67 0.71
CA ASN A 93 14.99 1.26 1.33
C ASN A 93 15.06 2.77 1.09
N TYR A 94 14.82 3.21 -0.14
CA TYR A 94 14.79 4.63 -0.49
C TYR A 94 13.73 5.40 0.33
N LEU A 95 12.49 4.89 0.38
CA LEU A 95 11.40 5.53 1.11
C LEU A 95 11.66 5.58 2.62
N TYR A 96 12.14 4.48 3.21
CA TYR A 96 12.46 4.41 4.63
C TYR A 96 13.53 5.44 5.03
N LEU A 97 14.55 5.64 4.19
CA LEU A 97 15.61 6.62 4.43
C LEU A 97 15.17 8.05 4.14
N THR A 98 14.29 8.25 3.16
CA THR A 98 13.79 9.58 2.76
C THR A 98 12.78 10.13 3.78
N TYR A 99 11.98 9.27 4.39
CA TYR A 99 10.91 9.63 5.33
C TYR A 99 11.10 8.98 6.71
N PRO A 100 12.11 9.39 7.50
CA PRO A 100 12.44 8.74 8.77
C PRO A 100 11.36 8.85 9.85
N ASN A 101 10.45 9.82 9.71
CA ASN A 101 9.36 10.08 10.67
C ASN A 101 7.99 9.63 10.15
N ALA A 102 7.91 9.02 8.96
CA ALA A 102 6.64 8.53 8.43
C ALA A 102 6.17 7.30 9.18
N GLU A 103 4.88 7.23 9.44
CA GLU A 103 4.24 6.10 10.09
C GLU A 103 4.22 4.88 9.15
N PRO A 104 4.16 3.64 9.69
CA PRO A 104 4.17 2.42 8.87
C PRO A 104 3.08 2.37 7.78
N HIS A 105 1.92 2.96 8.05
CA HIS A 105 0.82 3.05 7.09
C HIS A 105 1.18 3.97 5.91
N GLU A 106 1.81 5.11 6.17
CA GLU A 106 2.21 6.08 5.14
C GLU A 106 3.28 5.49 4.22
N LEU A 107 4.30 4.82 4.79
CA LEU A 107 5.31 4.10 4.03
C LEU A 107 4.69 3.00 3.16
N SER A 108 3.68 2.30 3.67
CA SER A 108 2.94 1.28 2.92
C SER A 108 2.15 1.88 1.76
N GLN A 109 1.52 3.04 1.95
CA GLN A 109 0.82 3.77 0.89
C GLN A 109 1.79 4.29 -0.19
N LEU A 110 2.91 4.90 0.21
CA LEU A 110 3.97 5.35 -0.70
C LEU A 110 4.50 4.20 -1.55
N ARG A 111 4.78 3.06 -0.92
CA ARG A 111 5.23 1.86 -1.61
C ARG A 111 4.18 1.39 -2.61
N ALA A 112 2.90 1.30 -2.22
CA ALA A 112 1.83 0.87 -3.11
C ALA A 112 1.59 1.83 -4.29
N ALA A 113 1.80 3.14 -4.10
CA ALA A 113 1.69 4.13 -5.17
C ALA A 113 2.83 4.01 -6.19
N ASN A 114 4.04 3.69 -5.73
CA ASN A 114 5.25 3.68 -6.56
C ASN A 114 5.65 2.30 -7.10
N VAL A 115 5.19 1.22 -6.47
CA VAL A 115 5.36 -0.18 -6.92
C VAL A 115 3.98 -0.77 -7.10
N SER A 116 3.46 -0.62 -8.32
CA SER A 116 2.20 -1.22 -8.74
C SER A 116 2.24 -1.51 -10.24
N THR A 117 1.44 -2.50 -10.67
CA THR A 117 1.29 -2.82 -12.10
C THR A 117 0.90 -1.59 -12.92
N GLU A 118 0.05 -0.71 -12.37
CA GLU A 118 -0.37 0.52 -13.03
C GLU A 118 0.80 1.49 -13.24
N LYS A 119 1.56 1.78 -12.16
CA LYS A 119 2.72 2.67 -12.21
C LYS A 119 3.76 2.16 -13.21
N PHE A 120 4.11 0.88 -13.13
CA PHE A 120 5.11 0.28 -14.00
C PHE A 120 4.66 0.21 -15.46
N ALA A 121 3.39 -0.09 -15.71
CA ALA A 121 2.85 -0.09 -17.07
C ALA A 121 2.94 1.30 -17.73
N ARG A 122 2.62 2.36 -16.98
CA ARG A 122 2.75 3.74 -17.46
C ARG A 122 4.20 4.14 -17.72
N VAL A 123 5.12 3.73 -16.83
CA VAL A 123 6.56 3.95 -17.04
C VAL A 123 7.03 3.24 -18.32
N ALA A 124 6.62 1.99 -18.53
CA ALA A 124 6.97 1.25 -19.74
C ALA A 124 6.41 1.89 -21.02
N LEU A 125 5.20 2.45 -20.98
CA LEU A 125 4.64 3.24 -22.09
C LEU A 125 5.41 4.54 -22.34
N LYS A 126 5.67 5.32 -21.28
CA LYS A 126 6.38 6.61 -21.33
C LYS A 126 7.74 6.46 -22.02
N HIS A 127 8.46 5.38 -21.72
CA HIS A 127 9.76 5.09 -22.33
C HIS A 127 9.69 4.27 -23.62
N GLY A 128 8.48 3.89 -24.06
CA GLY A 128 8.28 3.13 -25.29
C GLY A 128 8.84 1.70 -25.26
N LEU A 129 9.05 1.11 -24.06
CA LEU A 129 9.67 -0.21 -23.89
C LEU A 129 8.92 -1.31 -24.63
N TYR A 130 7.58 -1.23 -24.67
CA TYR A 130 6.77 -2.22 -25.36
C TYR A 130 7.10 -2.32 -26.85
N ARG A 131 7.53 -1.24 -27.52
CA ARG A 131 7.93 -1.30 -28.94
C ARG A 131 9.18 -2.15 -29.17
N LEU A 132 9.99 -2.33 -28.13
CA LEU A 132 11.25 -3.07 -28.14
C LEU A 132 11.06 -4.54 -27.71
N LEU A 133 9.88 -4.89 -27.20
CA LEU A 133 9.53 -6.26 -26.77
C LEU A 133 9.34 -7.18 -27.99
N ARG A 134 10.13 -8.25 -28.05
CA ARG A 134 9.92 -9.36 -28.99
C ARG A 134 8.70 -10.17 -28.54
N ARG A 135 7.70 -10.27 -29.41
CA ARG A 135 6.44 -10.96 -29.13
C ARG A 135 5.79 -11.50 -30.41
N ASN A 136 4.91 -12.47 -30.24
CA ASN A 136 4.04 -13.01 -31.26
C ASN A 136 2.63 -13.21 -30.65
N ALA A 137 2.00 -12.10 -30.25
CA ALA A 137 0.73 -12.10 -29.53
C ALA A 137 -0.13 -10.87 -29.91
N PRO A 138 -0.86 -10.91 -31.03
CA PRO A 138 -1.65 -9.76 -31.52
C PRO A 138 -2.69 -9.24 -30.52
N SER A 139 -3.30 -10.14 -29.73
CA SER A 139 -4.25 -9.78 -28.69
C SER A 139 -3.65 -8.94 -27.55
N LEU A 140 -2.33 -8.98 -27.40
CA LEU A 140 -1.61 -8.13 -26.46
C LEU A 140 -1.47 -6.70 -27.01
N ASP A 141 -1.24 -6.57 -28.32
CA ASP A 141 -1.13 -5.27 -28.99
C ASP A 141 -2.42 -4.47 -28.89
N GLU A 142 -3.57 -5.12 -29.06
CA GLU A 142 -4.89 -4.49 -28.87
C GLU A 142 -5.03 -3.90 -27.47
N LYS A 143 -4.72 -4.68 -26.42
CA LYS A 143 -4.81 -4.23 -25.02
C LYS A 143 -3.85 -3.09 -24.70
N VAL A 144 -2.62 -3.14 -25.21
CA VAL A 144 -1.64 -2.09 -24.99
C VAL A 144 -2.04 -0.81 -25.74
N THR A 145 -2.62 -0.93 -26.93
CA THR A 145 -3.15 0.21 -27.69
C THR A 145 -4.31 0.85 -26.93
N GLU A 146 -5.29 0.07 -26.48
CA GLU A 146 -6.41 0.56 -25.66
C GLU A 146 -5.91 1.28 -24.40
N PHE A 147 -4.97 0.69 -23.67
CA PHE A 147 -4.38 1.32 -22.48
C PHE A 147 -3.64 2.61 -22.83
N SER A 148 -2.85 2.62 -23.90
CA SER A 148 -2.14 3.82 -24.36
C SER A 148 -3.10 4.96 -24.72
N GLU A 149 -4.21 4.66 -25.40
CA GLU A 149 -5.23 5.65 -25.76
C GLU A 149 -5.96 6.19 -24.53
N ALA A 150 -6.23 5.33 -23.55
CA ALA A 150 -6.83 5.73 -22.27
C ALA A 150 -5.89 6.68 -21.50
N VAL A 151 -4.61 6.32 -21.38
CA VAL A 151 -3.59 7.15 -20.72
C VAL A 151 -3.46 8.52 -21.39
N CYS A 152 -3.55 8.62 -22.72
CA CYS A 152 -3.48 9.91 -23.43
C CYS A 152 -4.68 10.83 -23.18
N LYS A 153 -5.81 10.30 -22.70
CA LYS A 153 -7.02 11.06 -22.37
C LYS A 153 -7.08 11.45 -20.89
N GLU A 154 -6.17 10.94 -20.09
CA GLU A 154 -6.06 11.25 -18.66
C GLU A 154 -5.13 12.45 -18.46
N ASP A 155 -5.30 13.13 -17.33
CA ASP A 155 -4.32 14.11 -16.87
C ASP A 155 -3.05 13.40 -16.38
N ASP A 156 -1.90 14.07 -16.38
CA ASP A 156 -0.57 13.48 -16.13
C ASP A 156 -0.43 12.84 -14.73
N SER A 157 -1.39 13.08 -13.83
CA SER A 157 -1.34 12.78 -12.39
C SER A 157 -2.29 11.66 -11.96
N VAL A 158 -2.30 10.50 -12.64
CA VAL A 158 -3.04 9.32 -12.16
C VAL A 158 -2.20 8.51 -11.17
N TYR A 159 -2.48 8.68 -9.87
CA TYR A 159 -1.76 8.01 -8.78
C TYR A 159 -2.21 6.57 -8.55
N TYR A 160 -3.50 6.29 -8.84
CA TYR A 160 -4.15 5.04 -8.45
C TYR A 160 -5.16 4.57 -9.50
N GLY A 161 -4.75 3.61 -10.32
CA GLY A 161 -5.61 2.97 -11.33
C GLY A 161 -6.10 3.92 -12.43
N GLY A 162 -5.87 3.53 -13.69
CA GLY A 162 -6.38 4.26 -14.85
C GLY A 162 -7.86 4.03 -15.13
N LEU A 163 -8.37 4.70 -16.18
CA LEU A 163 -9.68 4.46 -16.78
C LEU A 163 -9.84 3.01 -17.23
N VAL A 164 -8.75 2.40 -17.69
CA VAL A 164 -8.69 1.00 -18.10
C VAL A 164 -7.59 0.28 -17.32
N LYS A 165 -7.75 -1.03 -17.15
CA LYS A 165 -6.80 -1.85 -16.39
C LYS A 165 -5.47 -1.93 -17.12
N ALA A 166 -4.38 -1.59 -16.45
CA ALA A 166 -3.04 -1.75 -16.98
C ALA A 166 -2.76 -3.20 -17.46
N PRO A 167 -2.28 -3.39 -18.70
CA PRO A 167 -1.79 -4.67 -19.19
C PRO A 167 -0.58 -5.15 -18.37
N LYS A 168 -0.69 -6.31 -17.73
CA LYS A 168 0.35 -6.87 -16.85
C LYS A 168 1.72 -6.95 -17.54
N VAL A 169 1.74 -7.30 -18.84
CA VAL A 169 2.97 -7.40 -19.64
C VAL A 169 3.85 -6.15 -19.61
N LEU A 170 3.27 -4.95 -19.47
CA LEU A 170 4.03 -3.71 -19.44
C LEU A 170 4.78 -3.57 -18.11
N ALA A 171 4.14 -3.98 -17.01
CA ALA A 171 4.79 -4.05 -15.71
C ALA A 171 5.86 -5.15 -15.69
N ASP A 172 5.51 -6.35 -16.17
CA ASP A 172 6.41 -7.49 -16.21
C ASP A 172 7.67 -7.19 -17.05
N LEU A 173 7.52 -6.44 -18.15
CA LEU A 173 8.63 -5.98 -18.98
C LEU A 173 9.54 -4.99 -18.26
N LEU A 174 8.97 -4.07 -17.47
CA LEU A 174 9.78 -3.14 -16.69
C LEU A 174 10.54 -3.89 -15.58
N GLU A 175 9.86 -4.79 -14.89
CA GLU A 175 10.43 -5.65 -13.85
C GLU A 175 11.51 -6.58 -14.43
N SER A 176 11.33 -7.14 -15.62
CA SER A 176 12.34 -7.98 -16.25
C SER A 176 13.60 -7.21 -16.62
N VAL A 177 13.47 -5.97 -17.13
CA VAL A 177 14.62 -5.08 -17.36
C VAL A 177 15.30 -4.75 -16.03
N ALA A 178 14.53 -4.53 -14.96
CA ALA A 178 15.08 -4.31 -13.63
C ALA A 178 15.88 -5.54 -13.14
N GLY A 179 15.33 -6.74 -13.30
CA GLY A 179 16.00 -8.01 -12.97
C GLY A 179 17.28 -8.21 -13.78
N ALA A 180 17.27 -7.86 -15.06
CA ALA A 180 18.47 -7.90 -15.90
C ALA A 180 19.56 -6.96 -15.35
N VAL A 181 19.24 -5.70 -15.03
CA VAL A 181 20.21 -4.76 -14.44
C VAL A 181 20.73 -5.29 -13.11
N TYR A 182 19.83 -5.76 -12.23
CA TYR A 182 20.19 -6.23 -10.89
C TYR A 182 21.16 -7.42 -10.92
N ILE A 183 20.96 -8.36 -11.86
CA ILE A 183 21.88 -9.49 -12.06
C ILE A 183 23.20 -9.01 -12.69
N ASP A 184 23.16 -8.10 -13.67
CA ASP A 184 24.35 -7.60 -14.35
C ASP A 184 25.28 -6.80 -13.42
N VAL A 185 24.72 -6.11 -12.41
CA VAL A 185 25.49 -5.46 -11.33
C VAL A 185 25.82 -6.41 -10.17
N ASN A 186 25.70 -7.72 -10.38
CA ASN A 186 26.02 -8.76 -9.41
C ASN A 186 25.25 -8.62 -8.09
N PHE A 187 23.94 -8.37 -8.17
CA PHE A 187 23.02 -8.25 -7.03
C PHE A 187 23.36 -7.11 -6.05
N ASP A 188 24.12 -6.10 -6.50
CA ASP A 188 24.36 -4.88 -5.74
C ASP A 188 23.14 -3.95 -5.82
N LEU A 189 22.33 -3.97 -4.76
CA LEU A 189 21.09 -3.20 -4.67
C LEU A 189 21.32 -1.67 -4.79
N GLN A 190 22.45 -1.16 -4.30
CA GLN A 190 22.74 0.28 -4.32
C GLN A 190 23.08 0.72 -5.75
N ARG A 191 23.94 -0.02 -6.45
CA ARG A 191 24.25 0.25 -7.86
C ARG A 191 23.00 0.12 -8.72
N PHE A 192 22.24 -0.94 -8.51
CA PHE A 192 20.95 -1.14 -9.18
C PHE A 192 20.02 0.06 -8.99
N TRP A 193 19.85 0.54 -7.76
CA TRP A 193 18.97 1.69 -7.49
C TRP A 193 19.44 2.95 -8.21
N VAL A 194 20.74 3.26 -8.19
CA VAL A 194 21.31 4.44 -8.88
C VAL A 194 21.02 4.40 -10.38
N ILE A 195 21.13 3.24 -11.00
CA ILE A 195 20.85 3.05 -12.43
C ILE A 195 19.35 3.13 -12.72
N PHE A 196 18.55 2.39 -11.96
CA PHE A 196 17.16 2.12 -12.33
C PHE A 196 16.18 3.22 -11.88
N ARG A 197 16.51 3.96 -10.80
CA ARG A 197 15.61 4.98 -10.23
C ARG A 197 15.15 6.02 -11.25
N GLY A 198 16.01 6.41 -12.19
CA GLY A 198 15.70 7.44 -13.18
C GLY A 198 14.54 7.05 -14.10
N LEU A 199 14.33 5.75 -14.33
CA LEU A 199 13.19 5.27 -15.13
C LEU A 199 11.87 5.43 -14.39
N LEU A 200 11.88 5.31 -13.06
CA LEU A 200 10.70 5.37 -12.21
C LEU A 200 10.19 6.79 -11.97
N GLU A 201 10.95 7.81 -12.37
CA GLU A 201 10.59 9.21 -12.14
C GLU A 201 9.34 9.66 -12.96
N PRO A 202 8.43 10.44 -12.36
CA PRO A 202 8.50 10.96 -10.99
C PRO A 202 8.16 9.90 -9.92
N ILE A 203 8.93 9.82 -8.84
CA ILE A 203 8.56 9.03 -7.66
C ILE A 203 7.54 9.83 -6.83
N PHE A 204 6.39 9.25 -6.56
CA PHE A 204 5.34 9.88 -5.75
C PHE A 204 5.79 10.05 -4.29
N THR A 205 5.52 11.24 -3.76
CA THR A 205 5.86 11.70 -2.41
C THR A 205 4.66 11.71 -1.48
N LEU A 206 4.87 11.95 -0.17
CA LEU A 206 3.75 12.07 0.77
C LEU A 206 2.83 13.24 0.41
N ASP A 207 3.40 14.36 -0.02
CA ASP A 207 2.63 15.54 -0.42
C ASP A 207 1.74 15.23 -1.63
N ASP A 208 2.24 14.46 -2.60
CA ASP A 208 1.45 14.00 -3.74
C ASP A 208 0.27 13.13 -3.30
N LEU A 209 0.50 12.22 -2.34
CA LEU A 209 -0.56 11.36 -1.80
C LEU A 209 -1.56 12.14 -0.96
N GLN A 210 -1.16 13.21 -0.28
CA GLN A 210 -2.05 14.09 0.46
C GLN A 210 -2.93 14.94 -0.47
N GLN A 211 -2.38 15.38 -1.59
CA GLN A 211 -3.12 16.14 -2.60
C GLN A 211 -4.13 15.26 -3.36
N GLN A 212 -3.83 13.96 -3.53
CA GLN A 212 -4.75 12.99 -4.12
C GLN A 212 -4.87 11.72 -3.26
N PRO A 213 -5.56 11.78 -2.12
CA PRO A 213 -5.68 10.64 -1.22
C PRO A 213 -6.43 9.49 -1.89
N GLN A 214 -6.01 8.25 -1.62
CA GLN A 214 -6.67 7.05 -2.13
C GLN A 214 -8.18 7.14 -1.85
N PRO A 215 -9.05 7.18 -2.88
CA PRO A 215 -10.47 7.45 -2.68
C PRO A 215 -11.14 6.47 -1.70
N ILE A 216 -10.71 5.21 -1.75
CA ILE A 216 -11.21 4.16 -0.87
C ILE A 216 -10.76 4.42 0.57
N SER A 217 -9.46 4.62 0.82
CA SER A 217 -8.93 4.86 2.17
C SER A 217 -9.53 6.12 2.80
N MET A 218 -9.64 7.19 2.02
CA MET A 218 -10.27 8.45 2.45
C MET A 218 -11.75 8.26 2.79
N LEU A 219 -12.48 7.48 1.99
CA LEU A 219 -13.86 7.12 2.28
C LEU A 219 -13.98 6.36 3.61
N PHE A 220 -13.11 5.37 3.86
CA PHE A 220 -13.07 4.66 5.14
C PHE A 220 -12.78 5.61 6.32
N GLN A 221 -11.81 6.51 6.17
CA GLN A 221 -11.46 7.50 7.20
C GLN A 221 -12.60 8.47 7.49
N LEU A 222 -13.27 9.02 6.46
CA LEU A 222 -14.42 9.90 6.63
C LEU A 222 -15.60 9.18 7.30
N CYS A 223 -15.91 7.95 6.87
CA CYS A 223 -16.99 7.18 7.49
C CYS A 223 -16.70 6.89 8.96
N HIS A 224 -15.46 6.54 9.30
CA HIS A 224 -15.03 6.35 10.67
C HIS A 224 -15.16 7.64 11.49
N LYS A 225 -14.70 8.79 10.96
CA LYS A 225 -14.82 10.10 11.62
C LYS A 225 -16.27 10.49 11.91
N HIS A 226 -17.20 10.13 11.01
CA HIS A 226 -18.62 10.41 11.14
C HIS A 226 -19.43 9.30 11.84
N ASN A 227 -18.78 8.28 12.42
CA ASN A 227 -19.41 7.11 13.04
C ASN A 227 -20.43 6.41 12.12
N LYS A 228 -20.15 6.36 10.82
CA LYS A 228 -20.98 5.71 9.79
C LYS A 228 -20.44 4.32 9.47
N ARG A 229 -21.33 3.33 9.38
CA ARG A 229 -20.96 1.97 8.99
C ARG A 229 -20.82 1.89 7.47
N LEU A 230 -19.58 1.78 6.99
CA LEU A 230 -19.29 1.62 5.57
C LEU A 230 -19.30 0.14 5.15
N ALA A 231 -20.05 -0.18 4.10
CA ALA A 231 -20.01 -1.47 3.43
C ALA A 231 -19.91 -1.29 1.92
N ILE A 232 -19.05 -2.06 1.25
CA ILE A 232 -18.96 -2.08 -0.21
C ILE A 232 -19.50 -3.42 -0.69
N ARG A 233 -20.58 -3.39 -1.47
CA ARG A 233 -21.21 -4.59 -2.06
C ARG A 233 -21.01 -4.57 -3.57
N TYR A 234 -21.04 -5.76 -4.18
CA TYR A 234 -20.81 -5.91 -5.62
C TYR A 234 -21.99 -6.63 -6.25
N LEU A 235 -22.42 -6.11 -7.40
CA LEU A 235 -23.41 -6.72 -8.28
C LEU A 235 -22.75 -6.96 -9.64
N LYS A 236 -23.01 -8.11 -10.27
CA LYS A 236 -22.51 -8.40 -11.61
C LYS A 236 -23.66 -8.32 -12.61
N GLU A 237 -23.55 -7.42 -13.58
CA GLU A 237 -24.49 -7.28 -14.69
C GLU A 237 -23.77 -7.56 -16.01
N GLY A 238 -23.94 -8.78 -16.52
CA GLY A 238 -23.27 -9.25 -17.73
C GLY A 238 -21.74 -9.23 -17.59
N LYS A 239 -21.06 -8.41 -18.43
CA LYS A 239 -19.61 -8.21 -18.40
C LYS A 239 -19.15 -7.13 -17.41
N ARG A 240 -20.08 -6.36 -16.82
CA ARG A 240 -19.75 -5.26 -15.90
C ARG A 240 -19.99 -5.66 -14.45
N ILE A 241 -19.18 -5.11 -13.57
CA ILE A 241 -19.25 -5.22 -12.12
C ILE A 241 -19.62 -3.83 -11.59
N ILE A 242 -20.70 -3.77 -10.83
CA ILE A 242 -21.16 -2.57 -10.13
C ILE A 242 -20.74 -2.72 -8.68
N ALA A 243 -19.93 -1.79 -8.18
CA ALA A 243 -19.65 -1.64 -6.76
C ALA A 243 -20.60 -0.59 -6.18
N GLY A 244 -21.33 -0.93 -5.13
CA GLY A 244 -22.14 0.01 -4.36
C GLY A 244 -21.48 0.30 -3.01
N VAL A 245 -21.35 1.59 -2.68
CA VAL A 245 -20.95 2.10 -1.37
C VAL A 245 -22.21 2.31 -0.55
N TYR A 246 -22.31 1.60 0.57
CA TYR A 246 -23.43 1.68 1.49
C TYR A 246 -22.98 2.30 2.81
N LEU A 247 -23.74 3.28 3.30
CA LEU A 247 -23.56 3.91 4.61
C LEU A 247 -24.78 3.59 5.46
N ASP A 248 -24.57 2.95 6.62
CA ASP A 248 -25.66 2.50 7.51
C ASP A 248 -26.74 1.69 6.76
N ASP A 249 -26.29 0.82 5.84
CA ASP A 249 -27.10 -0.05 4.99
C ASP A 249 -27.92 0.66 3.88
N GLU A 250 -27.78 1.98 3.69
CA GLU A 250 -28.34 2.73 2.56
C GLU A 250 -27.32 2.93 1.44
N LEU A 251 -27.75 2.78 0.18
CA LEU A 251 -26.88 3.00 -0.99
C LEU A 251 -26.57 4.50 -1.12
N PHE A 252 -25.29 4.85 -0.99
CA PHE A 252 -24.83 6.23 -1.04
C PHE A 252 -24.26 6.61 -2.41
N ALA A 253 -23.42 5.74 -2.97
CA ALA A 253 -22.81 5.92 -4.29
C ALA A 253 -22.55 4.58 -4.96
N SER A 254 -22.35 4.59 -6.28
CA SER A 254 -22.04 3.38 -7.02
C SER A 254 -21.03 3.64 -8.13
N GLY A 255 -20.30 2.61 -8.55
CA GLY A 255 -19.37 2.71 -9.67
C GLY A 255 -19.44 1.43 -10.48
N SER A 256 -19.39 1.55 -11.80
CA SER A 256 -19.47 0.41 -12.71
C SER A 256 -18.21 0.33 -13.58
N ALA A 257 -17.60 -0.85 -13.64
CA ALA A 257 -16.45 -1.12 -14.50
C ALA A 257 -16.42 -2.59 -14.90
N GLU A 258 -15.54 -2.99 -15.82
CA GLU A 258 -15.38 -4.40 -16.20
C GLU A 258 -14.67 -5.24 -15.12
N ASN A 259 -13.99 -4.58 -14.17
CA ASN A 259 -13.25 -5.25 -13.11
C ASN A 259 -13.63 -4.69 -11.72
N LYS A 260 -13.38 -5.51 -10.69
CA LYS A 260 -13.83 -5.24 -9.31
C LYS A 260 -13.12 -4.04 -8.68
N ASP A 261 -11.81 -3.89 -8.91
CA ASP A 261 -11.00 -2.86 -8.27
C ASP A 261 -11.29 -1.47 -8.84
N THR A 262 -11.41 -1.34 -10.17
CA THR A 262 -11.84 -0.11 -10.83
C THR A 262 -13.27 0.24 -10.46
N ALA A 263 -14.20 -0.72 -10.41
CA ALA A 263 -15.58 -0.46 -9.99
C ALA A 263 -15.61 0.09 -8.55
N LYS A 264 -14.84 -0.52 -7.65
CA LYS A 264 -14.68 -0.06 -6.26
C LYS A 264 -14.09 1.34 -6.17
N LEU A 265 -13.06 1.64 -6.97
CA LEU A 265 -12.42 2.95 -7.01
C LEU A 265 -13.39 4.03 -7.52
N LEU A 266 -14.12 3.76 -8.60
CA LEU A 266 -15.12 4.68 -9.14
C LEU A 266 -16.24 4.95 -8.13
N ALA A 267 -16.75 3.90 -7.47
CA ALA A 267 -17.77 4.05 -6.44
C ALA A 267 -17.28 4.90 -5.27
N ALA A 268 -16.02 4.73 -4.86
CA ALA A 268 -15.41 5.54 -3.81
C ALA A 268 -15.19 6.99 -4.25
N LYS A 269 -14.76 7.24 -5.48
CA LYS A 269 -14.63 8.60 -6.05
C LYS A 269 -15.99 9.32 -6.07
N GLU A 270 -17.05 8.65 -6.52
CA GLU A 270 -18.40 9.22 -6.52
C GLU A 270 -18.89 9.51 -5.09
N ALA A 271 -18.64 8.58 -4.15
CA ALA A 271 -18.97 8.80 -2.74
C ALA A 271 -18.28 10.05 -2.17
N LEU A 272 -16.98 10.21 -2.41
CA LEU A 272 -16.23 11.37 -1.94
C LEU A 272 -16.74 12.68 -2.56
N GLY A 273 -17.12 12.66 -3.85
CA GLY A 273 -17.80 13.79 -4.49
C GLY A 273 -19.07 14.19 -3.76
N LYS A 274 -19.95 13.22 -3.48
CA LYS A 274 -21.18 13.44 -2.69
C LYS A 274 -20.90 13.93 -1.27
N PHE A 275 -19.84 13.46 -0.61
CA PHE A 275 -19.43 13.98 0.70
C PHE A 275 -19.02 15.46 0.65
N SER A 276 -18.36 15.89 -0.43
CA SER A 276 -17.98 17.29 -0.62
C SER A 276 -19.16 18.23 -0.94
N GLU A 277 -20.23 17.69 -1.54
CA GLU A 277 -21.47 18.44 -1.80
C GLU A 277 -22.40 18.52 -0.58
N CYS A 278 -22.45 17.46 0.25
CA CYS A 278 -23.36 17.38 1.39
C CYS A 278 -22.82 17.98 2.70
N THR A 279 -21.58 18.45 2.73
CA THR A 279 -20.95 19.03 3.93
C THR A 279 -19.94 20.10 3.51
N PRO A 280 -19.94 21.31 4.10
CA PRO A 280 -18.85 22.26 3.87
C PRO A 280 -17.56 21.68 4.46
N ILE A 281 -16.72 21.12 3.59
CA ILE A 281 -15.38 20.65 3.94
C ILE A 281 -14.52 21.89 4.21
N ALA A 282 -14.49 22.33 5.45
CA ALA A 282 -13.31 23.03 5.95
C ALA A 282 -12.18 22.01 5.99
N MET A 283 -11.26 22.09 5.03
CA MET A 283 -9.92 21.57 5.17
C MET A 283 -9.30 22.21 6.41
N VAL A 284 -9.34 21.50 7.53
CA VAL A 284 -8.41 21.72 8.65
C VAL A 284 -7.72 20.39 8.83
N ILE A 285 -6.49 20.35 8.32
CA ILE A 285 -5.47 19.39 8.71
C ILE A 285 -5.33 19.56 10.22
N ASP A 286 -5.83 18.61 10.99
CA ASP A 286 -5.49 18.50 12.40
C ASP A 286 -4.38 17.45 12.49
N GLU A 287 -3.15 17.93 12.47
CA GLU A 287 -1.97 17.17 12.86
C GLU A 287 -2.21 16.63 14.28
N GLY A 288 -2.39 15.32 14.44
CA GLY A 288 -2.30 14.68 15.75
C GLY A 288 -3.43 13.76 16.19
N SER A 289 -4.25 13.20 15.29
CA SER A 289 -5.20 12.17 15.72
C SER A 289 -4.52 10.82 15.95
N VAL A 290 -3.92 10.64 17.12
CA VAL A 290 -3.60 9.32 17.68
C VAL A 290 -4.90 8.50 17.74
N GLU A 291 -5.01 7.45 16.93
CA GLU A 291 -6.11 6.50 16.97
C GLU A 291 -6.17 5.86 18.38
N VAL A 292 -7.34 5.95 19.03
CA VAL A 292 -7.57 5.31 20.33
C VAL A 292 -8.43 4.09 20.09
N GLU A 293 -7.79 2.94 19.87
CA GLU A 293 -8.49 1.65 19.94
C GLU A 293 -9.17 1.50 21.30
N VAL A 294 -10.44 1.07 21.29
CA VAL A 294 -11.29 0.96 22.49
C VAL A 294 -10.66 0.02 23.53
N GLU A 295 -9.96 -1.03 23.09
CA GLU A 295 -9.36 -2.03 23.99
C GLU A 295 -8.24 -1.46 24.89
N ASP A 296 -7.64 -0.34 24.49
CA ASP A 296 -6.53 0.33 25.18
C ASP A 296 -6.87 1.69 25.77
N ALA A 297 -8.12 2.13 25.65
CA ALA A 297 -8.56 3.47 26.00
C ALA A 297 -8.33 3.81 27.49
N LYS A 298 -8.45 2.84 28.40
CA LYS A 298 -8.18 3.06 29.85
C LYS A 298 -6.72 3.40 30.12
N ARG A 299 -5.78 2.73 29.43
CA ARG A 299 -4.34 3.01 29.53
C ARG A 299 -4.02 4.39 28.93
N LYS A 300 -4.58 4.69 27.76
CA LYS A 300 -4.38 5.98 27.07
C LYS A 300 -4.95 7.16 27.89
N LEU A 301 -6.13 7.02 28.50
CA LEU A 301 -6.70 8.07 29.35
C LEU A 301 -5.84 8.31 30.60
N TYR A 302 -5.28 7.25 31.18
CA TYR A 302 -4.34 7.38 32.30
C TYR A 302 -3.07 8.15 31.89
N GLU A 303 -2.50 7.84 30.73
CA GLU A 303 -1.32 8.55 30.19
C GLU A 303 -1.62 10.04 29.93
N ILE A 304 -2.80 10.35 29.39
CA ILE A 304 -3.28 11.72 29.19
C ILE A 304 -3.35 12.48 30.51
N CYS A 305 -4.02 11.92 31.52
CA CYS A 305 -4.12 12.53 32.85
C CYS A 305 -2.73 12.74 33.47
N SER A 306 -1.83 11.76 33.32
CA SER A 306 -0.45 11.87 33.81
C SER A 306 0.32 13.01 33.13
N LYS A 307 0.29 13.08 31.79
CA LYS A 307 0.97 14.13 31.00
C LYS A 307 0.46 15.53 31.34
N LYS A 308 -0.86 15.69 31.49
CA LYS A 308 -1.51 16.98 31.81
C LYS A 308 -1.51 17.28 33.32
N LYS A 309 -0.89 16.43 34.16
CA LYS A 309 -0.85 16.53 35.63
C LYS A 309 -2.24 16.59 36.29
N TRP A 310 -3.22 15.92 35.70
CA TRP A 310 -4.55 15.77 36.29
C TRP A 310 -4.60 14.57 37.25
N PRO A 311 -5.49 14.60 38.26
CA PRO A 311 -5.84 13.43 39.05
C PRO A 311 -6.18 12.22 38.17
N LYS A 312 -5.87 11.02 38.68
CA LYS A 312 -6.12 9.77 37.97
C LYS A 312 -7.62 9.58 37.67
N PRO A 313 -7.99 9.00 36.51
CA PRO A 313 -9.38 8.73 36.18
C PRO A 313 -9.98 7.70 37.15
N ILE A 314 -11.19 7.96 37.61
CA ILE A 314 -11.96 7.09 38.51
C ILE A 314 -13.04 6.40 37.69
N TYR A 315 -13.19 5.08 37.89
CA TYR A 315 -14.19 4.27 37.20
C TYR A 315 -15.20 3.69 38.17
N SER A 316 -16.48 3.73 37.79
CA SER A 316 -17.60 3.25 38.60
C SER A 316 -18.50 2.35 37.75
N VAL A 317 -19.04 1.27 38.33
CA VAL A 317 -20.08 0.48 37.67
C VAL A 317 -21.41 1.17 37.94
N GLU A 318 -22.09 1.61 36.89
CA GLU A 318 -23.40 2.28 36.98
C GLU A 318 -24.53 1.27 36.91
N GLU A 319 -24.39 0.24 36.06
CA GLU A 319 -25.39 -0.80 35.88
C GLU A 319 -24.72 -2.18 35.78
N GLU A 320 -25.25 -3.15 36.52
CA GLU A 320 -24.94 -4.58 36.39
C GLU A 320 -26.27 -5.33 36.25
N ARG A 321 -26.49 -5.98 35.11
CA ARG A 321 -27.71 -6.74 34.82
C ARG A 321 -27.35 -8.13 34.30
N GLY A 322 -28.24 -9.11 34.51
CA GLY A 322 -28.12 -10.46 33.95
C GLY A 322 -27.75 -11.55 34.97
N SER A 323 -28.01 -12.80 34.59
CA SER A 323 -27.64 -13.99 35.35
C SER A 323 -26.13 -14.27 35.23
N ALA A 324 -25.58 -15.17 36.04
CA ALA A 324 -24.13 -15.39 36.16
C ALA A 324 -23.38 -15.61 34.81
N ASN A 325 -24.05 -16.15 33.79
CA ASN A 325 -23.47 -16.46 32.47
C ASN A 325 -23.77 -15.40 31.38
N GLU A 326 -24.59 -14.39 31.66
CA GLU A 326 -24.98 -13.33 30.70
C GLU A 326 -24.89 -11.94 31.34
N LYS A 327 -23.90 -11.72 32.20
CA LYS A 327 -23.72 -10.43 32.86
C LYS A 327 -23.36 -9.33 31.85
N ARG A 328 -24.08 -8.22 31.94
CA ARG A 328 -23.85 -6.98 31.20
C ARG A 328 -23.48 -5.87 32.18
N PHE A 329 -22.44 -5.12 31.84
CA PHE A 329 -21.90 -4.05 32.66
C PHE A 329 -21.93 -2.74 31.89
N VAL A 330 -22.35 -1.67 32.55
CA VAL A 330 -22.13 -0.30 32.08
C VAL A 330 -21.30 0.43 33.12
N CYS A 331 -20.19 1.03 32.68
CA CYS A 331 -19.29 1.79 33.55
C CYS A 331 -19.27 3.27 33.16
N SER A 332 -18.89 4.09 34.14
CA SER A 332 -18.60 5.50 33.94
C SER A 332 -17.14 5.80 34.23
N ALA A 333 -16.59 6.77 33.51
CA ALA A 333 -15.28 7.37 33.78
C ALA A 333 -15.50 8.79 34.31
N ARG A 334 -14.78 9.14 35.36
CA ARG A 334 -14.77 10.48 35.96
C ARG A 334 -13.35 11.02 36.03
N ILE A 335 -13.16 12.24 35.54
CA ILE A 335 -11.88 12.96 35.63
C ILE A 335 -12.11 14.34 36.23
N LYS A 336 -11.17 14.83 37.04
CA LYS A 336 -11.19 16.19 37.58
C LYS A 336 -10.13 17.01 36.86
N ILE A 337 -10.55 18.00 36.09
CA ILE A 337 -9.63 18.94 35.44
C ILE A 337 -9.45 20.14 36.40
N PRO A 338 -8.21 20.57 36.71
CA PRO A 338 -7.96 21.69 37.63
C PRO A 338 -8.58 23.02 37.19
N SER A 339 -8.77 23.24 35.90
CA SER A 339 -9.38 24.46 35.34
C SER A 339 -10.91 24.46 35.44
N GLU A 340 -11.54 23.34 35.76
CA GLU A 340 -12.99 23.19 35.78
C GLU A 340 -13.53 23.06 37.21
N GLU A 341 -14.63 23.77 37.50
CA GLU A 341 -15.29 23.68 38.81
C GLU A 341 -15.88 22.30 39.08
N SER A 342 -16.41 21.64 38.04
CA SER A 342 -17.03 20.31 38.14
C SER A 342 -16.20 19.21 37.48
N PRO A 343 -16.14 18.00 38.05
CA PRO A 343 -15.50 16.87 37.38
C PRO A 343 -16.28 16.45 36.14
N LEU A 344 -15.58 16.11 35.07
CA LEU A 344 -16.19 15.57 33.85
C LEU A 344 -16.57 14.11 34.07
N TYR A 345 -17.70 13.75 33.47
CA TYR A 345 -18.32 12.44 33.61
C TYR A 345 -18.75 11.91 32.25
N MET A 346 -18.35 10.68 31.91
CA MET A 346 -18.77 10.01 30.69
C MET A 346 -19.16 8.57 30.98
N LYS A 347 -20.34 8.18 30.49
CA LYS A 347 -20.85 6.81 30.53
C LYS A 347 -20.39 6.06 29.28
N GLY A 348 -19.94 4.81 29.46
CA GLY A 348 -19.58 3.92 28.36
C GLY A 348 -20.77 3.11 27.84
N ASP A 349 -20.50 2.31 26.81
CA ASP A 349 -21.44 1.36 26.24
C ASP A 349 -21.61 0.11 27.13
N GLU A 350 -22.68 -0.65 26.88
CA GLU A 350 -22.95 -1.90 27.57
C GLU A 350 -22.03 -3.04 27.08
N GLU A 351 -21.35 -3.70 28.01
CA GLU A 351 -20.34 -4.70 27.69
C GLU A 351 -20.47 -5.99 28.49
N SER A 352 -19.99 -7.09 27.90
CA SER A 352 -20.02 -8.44 28.50
C SER A 352 -19.06 -8.63 29.69
N LYS A 353 -18.09 -7.73 29.86
CA LYS A 353 -17.08 -7.77 30.93
C LYS A 353 -16.87 -6.38 31.50
N LYS A 354 -16.77 -6.26 32.82
CA LYS A 354 -16.47 -4.99 33.52
C LYS A 354 -15.24 -4.26 32.93
N LYS A 355 -14.14 -4.98 32.66
CA LYS A 355 -12.93 -4.38 32.06
C LYS A 355 -13.20 -3.74 30.68
N LYS A 356 -14.08 -4.35 29.86
CA LYS A 356 -14.47 -3.79 28.56
C LYS A 356 -15.37 -2.56 28.72
N ALA A 357 -16.32 -2.61 29.65
CA ALA A 357 -17.18 -1.47 29.98
C ALA A 357 -16.36 -0.25 30.45
N GLU A 358 -15.36 -0.47 31.31
CA GLU A 358 -14.44 0.60 31.76
C GLU A 358 -13.63 1.19 30.60
N ASN A 359 -13.12 0.34 29.70
CA ASN A 359 -12.42 0.77 28.49
C ASN A 359 -13.32 1.60 27.56
N SER A 360 -14.56 1.17 27.33
CA SER A 360 -15.54 1.95 26.56
C SER A 360 -15.79 3.32 27.19
N SER A 361 -16.00 3.38 28.51
CA SER A 361 -16.18 4.68 29.20
C SER A 361 -14.94 5.59 29.11
N ALA A 362 -13.74 5.02 29.11
CA ALA A 362 -12.49 5.77 28.91
C ALA A 362 -12.38 6.31 27.48
N TYR A 363 -12.79 5.52 26.47
CA TYR A 363 -12.80 5.93 25.08
C TYR A 363 -13.71 7.14 24.84
N HIS A 364 -14.95 7.07 25.34
CA HIS A 364 -15.90 8.18 25.27
C HIS A 364 -15.40 9.42 26.02
N MET A 365 -14.70 9.25 27.14
CA MET A 365 -14.05 10.35 27.85
C MET A 365 -12.94 11.01 27.02
N ILE A 366 -12.09 10.25 26.34
CA ILE A 366 -11.03 10.81 25.48
C ILE A 366 -11.65 11.59 24.31
N ILE A 367 -12.71 11.08 23.70
CA ILE A 367 -13.41 11.80 22.63
C ILE A 367 -14.03 13.10 23.15
N ALA A 368 -14.67 13.07 24.32
CA ALA A 368 -15.24 14.26 24.94
C ALA A 368 -14.17 15.31 25.23
N LEU A 369 -13.03 14.91 25.77
CA LEU A 369 -11.89 15.79 26.02
C LEU A 369 -11.36 16.47 24.74
N ARG A 370 -11.31 15.73 23.62
CA ARG A 370 -10.92 16.29 22.31
C ARG A 370 -11.95 17.30 21.82
N LYS A 371 -13.24 16.95 21.87
CA LYS A 371 -14.32 17.85 21.44
C LYS A 371 -14.38 19.15 22.24
N SER A 372 -13.96 19.12 23.49
CA SER A 372 -13.89 20.29 24.38
C SER A 372 -12.52 20.98 24.38
N ASN A 373 -11.62 20.67 23.43
CA ASN A 373 -10.28 21.27 23.28
C ASN A 373 -9.37 21.19 24.54
N TYR A 374 -9.55 20.15 25.37
CA TYR A 374 -8.65 19.91 26.50
C TYR A 374 -7.40 19.11 26.12
N LEU A 375 -7.46 18.40 24.99
CA LEU A 375 -6.42 17.51 24.51
C LEU A 375 -5.50 18.18 23.52
#